data_AF-A0A958U7Y8-F1
#
_entry.id   AF-A0A958U7Y8-F1
#
_cell.length_a   1.000
_cell.length_b   1.000
_cell.length_c   1.000
_cell.angle_alpha   90.00
_cell.angle_beta   90.00
_cell.angle_gamma   90.00
#
_symmetry.space_group_name_H-M   'P 1'
#
loop_
_entity.id
_entity.type
_entity.pdbx_description
1 polymer ?
#
loop_
_entity_poly.entity_id
_entity_poly.type
_entity_poly.pdbx_seq_one_letter_code
_entity_poly.pdbx_strand_id
1 'polypeptide(L)' 'MIFQLPTDTPNPSQNTPIDLTSIFDIVVFIVAPVVMVFLYFFLQKKERPNNDSKNEDDT' A
#
# COMPACT_ATOMS: atom_id res chain seq x y z
N MET A 1 5.44 16.17 -40.72
CA MET A 1 4.28 15.44 -40.16
C MET A 1 4.79 14.05 -39.80
N ILE A 2 5.23 13.85 -38.56
CA ILE A 2 5.69 12.54 -38.09
C ILE A 2 4.46 11.86 -37.52
N PHE A 3 3.98 10.86 -38.24
CA PHE A 3 2.78 10.10 -37.93
C PHE A 3 2.99 9.38 -36.60
N GLN A 4 2.04 9.52 -35.68
CA GLN A 4 1.96 8.72 -34.47
C GLN A 4 1.72 7.27 -34.89
N LEU A 5 2.77 6.48 -35.05
CA LEU A 5 2.64 5.03 -35.20
C LEU A 5 2.40 4.48 -33.80
N PRO A 6 1.31 3.73 -33.54
CA PRO A 6 1.10 3.14 -32.23
C PRO A 6 2.30 2.24 -31.92
N THR A 7 3.05 2.61 -30.88
CA THR A 7 4.02 1.72 -30.25
C THR A 7 3.26 0.47 -29.83
N ASP A 8 3.82 -0.70 -30.12
CA ASP A 8 3.22 -2.03 -29.95
C ASP A 8 2.22 -2.15 -28.78
N THR A 9 1.12 -2.86 -29.03
CA THR A 9 0.16 -3.19 -27.96
C THR A 9 0.79 -4.15 -26.96
N PRO A 10 0.52 -4.01 -25.64
CA PRO A 10 0.99 -4.98 -24.65
C PRO A 10 0.54 -6.39 -25.02
N ASN A 11 1.48 -7.22 -25.46
CA ASN A 11 1.21 -8.61 -25.80
C ASN A 11 1.35 -9.45 -24.52
N PRO A 12 0.39 -10.33 -24.19
CA PRO A 12 0.51 -11.22 -23.03
C PRO A 12 1.76 -12.12 -23.05
N SER A 13 2.39 -12.33 -24.22
CA SER A 13 3.66 -13.04 -24.33
C SER A 13 4.90 -12.21 -23.94
N GLN A 14 4.73 -10.92 -23.67
CA GLN A 14 5.80 -10.00 -23.24
C GLN A 14 5.75 -9.74 -21.73
N ASN A 15 5.33 -10.74 -20.96
CA ASN A 15 5.40 -10.72 -19.50
C ASN A 15 6.79 -11.15 -19.04
N THR A 16 7.58 -10.18 -18.55
CA THR A 16 8.84 -10.49 -17.87
C THR A 16 8.57 -10.88 -16.42
N PRO A 17 9.19 -11.96 -15.91
CA PRO A 17 9.09 -12.31 -14.50
C PRO A 17 9.72 -11.22 -13.64
N ILE A 18 9.27 -11.12 -12.40
CA ILE A 18 9.88 -10.23 -11.41
C ILE A 18 11.32 -10.67 -11.14
N ASP A 19 12.25 -9.72 -11.12
CA ASP A 19 13.66 -10.00 -10.85
C ASP A 19 13.96 -9.86 -9.35
N LEU A 20 14.05 -11.00 -8.65
CA LEU A 20 14.37 -11.04 -7.22
C LEU A 20 15.85 -10.74 -6.90
N THR A 21 16.66 -10.39 -7.90
CA THR A 21 18.03 -9.87 -7.71
C THR A 21 18.09 -8.35 -7.84
N SER A 22 17.07 -7.74 -8.47
CA SER A 22 16.91 -6.28 -8.55
C SER A 22 16.43 -5.73 -7.22
N ILE A 23 17.21 -4.83 -6.63
CA ILE A 23 16.83 -4.13 -5.39
C ILE A 23 15.49 -3.39 -5.57
N PHE A 24 15.28 -2.79 -6.74
CA PHE A 24 14.06 -2.05 -7.03
C PHE A 24 12.82 -2.95 -7.02
N ASP A 25 12.89 -4.11 -7.70
CA ASP A 25 11.79 -5.07 -7.80
C ASP A 25 11.42 -5.61 -6.42
N ILE A 26 12.42 -5.97 -5.60
CA ILE A 26 12.19 -6.44 -4.23
C ILE A 26 11.49 -5.35 -3.41
N VAL A 27 11.96 -4.11 -3.48
CA VAL A 27 11.40 -3.02 -2.67
C VAL A 27 9.95 -2.73 -3.04
N VAL A 28 9.64 -2.62 -4.33
CA VAL A 28 8.30 -2.24 -4.80
C VAL A 28 7.29 -3.36 -4.63
N PHE A 29 7.66 -4.58 -5.01
CA PHE A 29 6.70 -5.69 -5.06
C PHE A 29 6.63 -6.52 -3.77
N ILE A 30 7.63 -6.42 -2.88
CA ILE A 30 7.65 -7.18 -1.62
C ILE A 30 7.64 -6.24 -0.42
N VAL A 31 8.58 -5.29 -0.34
CA VAL A 31 8.72 -4.45 0.87
C VAL A 31 7.58 -3.46 1.01
N ALA A 32 7.18 -2.77 -0.06
CA ALA A 32 6.10 -1.79 -0.02
C ALA A 32 4.75 -2.36 0.48
N PRO A 33 4.24 -3.52 -0.01
CA PRO A 33 3.00 -4.09 0.52
C PRO A 33 3.13 -4.54 1.97
N VAL A 34 4.29 -5.07 2.37
CA VAL A 34 4.54 -5.44 3.78
C VAL A 34 4.50 -4.20 4.68
N VAL A 35 5.18 -3.12 4.30
CA VAL A 35 5.17 -1.85 5.04
C VAL A 35 3.76 -1.26 5.10
N MET A 36 3.00 -1.31 4.01
CA MET A 36 1.60 -0.83 3.98
C MET A 36 0.74 -1.56 5.03
N VAL A 37 0.86 -2.88 5.14
CA VAL A 37 0.15 -3.69 6.14
C VAL A 37 0.58 -3.30 7.55
N PHE A 38 1.89 -3.18 7.81
CA PHE A 38 2.40 -2.77 9.13
C PHE A 38 1.90 -1.38 9.54
N LEU A 39 1.95 -0.41 8.62
CA LEU A 39 1.46 0.94 8.87
C LEU A 39 -0.03 0.97 9.14
N TYR A 40 -0.83 0.17 8.42
CA TYR A 40 -2.27 0.07 8.64
C TYR A 40 -2.59 -0.33 10.10
N PHE A 41 -1.94 -1.36 10.63
CA PHE A 41 -2.14 -1.79 12.02
C PHE A 41 -1.61 -0.78 13.04
N PHE A 42 -0.49 -0.12 12.76
CA PHE A 42 0.06 0.90 13.65
C PHE A 42 -0.83 2.15 13.72
N LEU A 43 -1.43 2.55 12.59
CA LEU A 43 -2.33 3.70 12.49
C LEU A 43 -3.67 3.47 13.20
N GLN A 44 -4.11 2.23 13.37
CA GLN A 44 -5.38 1.90 14.00
C GLN A 44 -5.43 2.22 15.52
N LYS A 45 -4.32 2.59 16.15
CA LYS A 45 -4.23 2.78 17.61
C LYS A 45 -4.51 4.21 18.08
N LYS A 46 -5.70 4.76 17.76
CA LYS A 46 -6.06 6.10 18.25
C LYS A 46 -7.54 6.36 18.50
N GLU A 47 -8.24 5.42 19.11
CA GLU A 47 -9.44 5.76 19.89
C GLU A 47 -9.31 5.15 21.27
N ARG A 48 -8.94 6.00 22.24
CA ARG A 48 -9.17 5.67 23.64
C ARG A 48 -10.69 5.67 23.79
N PRO A 49 -11.34 4.62 24.35
CA PRO A 49 -12.70 4.80 24.81
C PRO A 49 -12.66 5.95 25.81
N ASN A 50 -13.37 7.04 25.50
CA ASN A 50 -13.56 8.11 26.46
C ASN A 50 -14.40 7.50 27.57
N ASN A 51 -13.74 7.00 28.60
CA ASN A 51 -14.39 6.70 29.86
C ASN A 51 -14.69 8.06 30.50
N ASP A 52 -15.67 8.76 29.92
CA ASP A 52 -16.41 9.82 30.59
C ASP A 52 -17.21 9.11 31.70
N SER A 53 -16.49 8.73 32.74
CA SER A 53 -17.05 8.27 33.99
C SER A 53 -17.82 9.43 34.60
N LYS A 54 -19.11 9.50 34.26
CA LYS A 54 -20.22 9.45 35.21
C LYS A 54 -19.94 10.23 36.52
N ASN A 55 -20.20 11.54 36.50
CA ASN A 55 -20.42 12.37 37.69
C ASN A 55 -21.62 13.29 37.41
N GLU A 56 -22.78 12.69 37.21
CA GLU A 56 -24.10 13.35 37.25
C GLU A 56 -25.03 12.47 38.10
N ASP A 57 -24.56 12.05 39.27
CA ASP A 57 -25.42 11.43 40.29
C ASP A 57 -24.67 11.48 41.64
N ASP A 58 -24.31 12.69 42.07
CA ASP A 58 -24.12 12.94 43.50
C ASP A 58 -24.93 14.19 43.86
N THR A 59 -25.74 14.01 44.89
CA THR A 59 -26.93 14.75 45.34
C THR A 59 -26.74 16.19 45.74
#